data_AF-A0A1F2PNR2-F1
#
_entry.id   AF-A0A1F2PNR2-F1
#
_cell.length_a   1.000
_cell.length_b   1.000
_cell.length_c   1.000
_cell.angle_alpha   90.00
_cell.angle_beta   90.00
_cell.angle_gamma   90.00
#
_symmetry.space_group_name_H-M   'P 1'
#
loop_
_entity.id
_entity.type
_entity.pdbx_description
1 polymer ?
#
loop_
_entity_poly.entity_id
_entity_poly.type
_entity_poly.pdbx_seq_one_letter_code
_entity_poly.pdbx_strand_id
1 'polypeptide(L)'
;MKDRKNILFLAIGVLLSVVSKLLQFVYQAKIGDFIVIPAAVFFVLAILHSLPAFKALYRTAKGARQANIMATLACSAVVSFQIMMILIIGNSNWLGLLLLVPFIALGALFGVKWFQNIVKPKG
;
A
#
# COMPACT_ATOMS: atom_id res chain seq x y z
N MET A 1 0.83 10.85 -24.10
CA MET A 1 0.08 9.57 -23.94
C MET A 1 0.45 8.76 -22.67
N LYS A 2 1.42 9.18 -21.84
CA LYS A 2 1.95 8.37 -20.72
C LYS A 2 1.20 8.60 -19.39
N ASP A 3 0.54 9.75 -19.26
CA ASP A 3 -0.18 10.19 -18.06
C ASP A 3 -1.58 9.56 -17.91
N ARG A 4 -2.23 9.19 -19.04
CA ARG A 4 -3.55 8.54 -19.02
C ARG A 4 -3.56 7.20 -18.29
N LYS A 5 -2.46 6.43 -18.35
CA LYS A 5 -2.35 5.14 -17.64
C LYS A 5 -2.28 5.32 -16.13
N ASN A 6 -1.62 6.39 -15.65
CA ASN A 6 -1.56 6.71 -14.21
C ASN A 6 -2.92 7.13 -13.67
N ILE A 7 -3.66 7.96 -14.42
CA ILE A 7 -5.03 8.36 -14.04
C ILE A 7 -5.95 7.14 -14.02
N LEU A 8 -5.79 6.20 -14.97
CA LEU A 8 -6.56 4.97 -15.00
C LEU A 8 -6.28 4.09 -13.77
N PHE A 9 -5.01 3.90 -13.39
CA PHE A 9 -4.64 3.16 -12.18
C PHE A 9 -5.12 3.86 -10.90
N LEU A 10 -5.06 5.18 -10.84
CA LEU A 10 -5.58 5.97 -9.73
C LEU A 10 -7.11 5.83 -9.64
N ALA A 11 -7.81 5.95 -10.76
CA ALA A 11 -9.26 5.81 -10.86
C ALA A 11 -9.71 4.40 -10.49
N ILE A 12 -9.03 3.36 -10.97
CA ILE A 12 -9.28 1.96 -10.60
C ILE A 12 -9.01 1.73 -9.11
N GLY A 13 -7.94 2.31 -8.56
CA GLY A 13 -7.61 2.20 -7.15
C GLY A 13 -8.63 2.88 -6.23
N VAL A 14 -9.11 4.06 -6.63
CA VAL A 14 -10.19 4.78 -5.94
C VAL A 14 -11.50 4.01 -6.07
N LEU A 15 -11.84 3.51 -7.27
CA LEU A 15 -13.01 2.67 -7.50
C LEU A 15 -12.98 1.40 -6.64
N LEU A 16 -11.86 0.68 -6.60
CA LEU A 16 -11.71 -0.50 -5.75
C LEU A 16 -11.82 -0.15 -4.27
N SER A 17 -11.26 0.97 -3.81
CA SER A 17 -11.41 1.42 -2.42
C SER A 17 -12.86 1.75 -2.07
N VAL A 18 -13.60 2.39 -2.99
CA VAL A 18 -15.02 2.72 -2.81
C VAL A 18 -15.88 1.45 -2.84
N VAL A 19 -15.64 0.54 -3.77
CA VAL A 19 -16.33 -0.75 -3.87
C VAL A 19 -16.03 -1.64 -2.66
N SER A 20 -14.79 -1.65 -2.17
CA SER A 20 -14.39 -2.42 -0.99
C SER A 20 -15.04 -1.89 0.29
N LYS A 21 -15.13 -0.56 0.43
CA LYS A 21 -15.87 0.08 1.53
C LYS A 21 -17.38 -0.19 1.42
N LEU A 22 -17.95 -0.16 0.21
CA LEU A 22 -19.35 -0.53 -0.03
C LEU A 22 -19.62 -1.99 0.35
N LEU A 23 -18.73 -2.92 -0.02
CA LEU A 23 -18.87 -4.33 0.36
C LEU A 23 -18.73 -4.54 1.89
N GLN A 24 -17.80 -3.85 2.54
CA GLN A 24 -17.61 -3.97 4.00
C GLN A 24 -18.76 -3.35 4.80
N PHE A 25 -19.26 -2.17 4.39
CA PHE A 25 -20.32 -1.48 5.14
C PHE A 25 -21.74 -1.92 4.79
N VAL A 26 -22.01 -2.35 3.55
CA VAL A 26 -23.38 -2.69 3.12
C VAL A 26 -23.65 -4.19 3.19
N TYR A 27 -22.66 -5.05 2.91
CA TYR A 27 -22.90 -6.49 2.76
C TYR A 27 -22.45 -7.35 3.95
N GLN A 28 -21.74 -6.80 4.94
CA GLN A 28 -21.24 -7.52 6.14
C GLN A 28 -20.65 -8.92 5.87
N ALA A 29 -20.09 -9.15 4.68
CA ALA A 29 -19.60 -10.46 4.29
C ALA A 29 -18.15 -10.62 4.76
N LYS A 30 -17.86 -11.67 5.54
CA LYS A 30 -16.50 -12.05 5.97
C LYS A 30 -15.51 -12.25 4.81
N ILE A 31 -16.03 -12.46 3.60
CA ILE A 31 -15.25 -12.55 2.36
C ILE A 31 -14.70 -11.18 1.91
N GLY A 32 -15.41 -10.08 2.23
CA GLY A 32 -14.96 -8.71 1.93
C GLY A 32 -13.65 -8.36 2.64
N ASP A 33 -13.45 -8.89 3.85
CA ASP A 33 -12.20 -8.72 4.61
C ASP A 33 -11.01 -9.42 3.94
N PHE A 34 -11.25 -10.58 3.32
CA PHE A 34 -10.21 -11.29 2.58
C PHE A 34 -9.85 -10.61 1.24
N ILE A 35 -10.82 -9.94 0.61
CA ILE A 35 -10.63 -9.20 -0.65
C ILE A 35 -9.94 -7.85 -0.39
N VAL A 36 -10.13 -7.26 0.79
CA VAL A 36 -9.51 -5.98 1.18
C VAL A 36 -7.98 -6.05 1.13
N ILE A 37 -7.39 -7.20 1.48
CA ILE A 37 -5.94 -7.39 1.54
C ILE A 37 -5.28 -7.27 0.14
N PRO A 38 -5.64 -8.11 -0.87
CA PRO A 38 -5.10 -7.96 -2.20
C PRO A 38 -5.48 -6.61 -2.84
N ALA A 39 -6.68 -6.09 -2.59
CA ALA A 39 -7.07 -4.76 -3.07
C ALA A 39 -6.14 -3.65 -2.55
N ALA A 40 -5.80 -3.69 -1.26
CA ALA A 40 -4.90 -2.72 -0.66
C ALA A 40 -3.46 -2.85 -1.18
N VAL A 41 -2.97 -4.07 -1.43
CA VAL A 41 -1.66 -4.30 -2.07
C VAL A 41 -1.62 -3.71 -3.48
N PHE A 42 -2.63 -3.98 -4.31
CA PHE A 42 -2.70 -3.42 -5.66
C PHE A 42 -2.82 -1.90 -5.65
N PHE A 43 -3.56 -1.34 -4.69
CA PHE A 43 -3.67 0.11 -4.52
C PHE A 43 -2.32 0.76 -4.19
N VAL A 44 -1.57 0.19 -3.26
CA VAL A 44 -0.22 0.68 -2.89
C VAL A 44 0.74 0.60 -4.07
N LEU A 45 0.75 -0.52 -4.79
CA LEU A 45 1.58 -0.68 -5.98
C LEU A 45 1.20 0.31 -7.08
N ALA A 46 -0.08 0.58 -7.28
CA ALA A 46 -0.58 1.56 -8.22
C ALA A 46 -0.14 2.99 -7.84
N ILE A 47 -0.21 3.36 -6.57
CA ILE A 47 0.29 4.67 -6.08
C ILE A 47 1.80 4.77 -6.27
N LEU A 48 2.58 3.77 -5.86
CA LEU A 48 4.04 3.77 -6.05
C LEU A 48 4.40 3.92 -7.53
N HIS A 49 3.76 3.15 -8.39
CA HIS A 49 3.93 3.27 -9.84
C HIS A 49 3.23 4.48 -10.44
N SER A 50 2.49 5.30 -9.68
CA SER A 50 2.02 6.59 -10.16
C SER A 50 3.12 7.65 -10.03
N LEU A 51 3.99 7.51 -9.02
CA LEU A 51 4.99 8.50 -8.68
C LEU A 51 6.16 8.48 -9.69
N PRO A 52 6.44 9.59 -10.38
CA PRO A 52 7.49 9.64 -11.41
C PRO A 52 8.88 9.37 -10.82
N ALA A 53 9.13 9.78 -9.58
CA ALA A 53 10.38 9.52 -8.88
C ALA A 53 10.62 8.03 -8.60
N PHE A 54 9.58 7.28 -8.23
CA PHE A 54 9.65 5.84 -8.04
C PHE A 54 9.87 5.11 -9.38
N LYS A 55 9.21 5.54 -10.46
CA LYS A 55 9.48 5.02 -11.82
C LYS A 55 10.92 5.27 -12.26
N ALA A 56 11.47 6.45 -11.97
CA ALA A 56 12.84 6.78 -12.31
C ALA A 56 13.82 5.86 -11.58
N LEU A 57 13.60 5.61 -10.28
CA LEU A 57 14.38 4.67 -9.49
C LEU A 57 14.27 3.23 -10.04
N TYR A 58 13.06 2.79 -10.36
CA TYR A 58 12.79 1.44 -10.88
C TYR A 58 13.43 1.16 -12.26
N ARG A 59 13.62 2.19 -13.08
CA ARG A 59 14.22 2.07 -14.43
C ARG A 59 15.74 1.89 -14.44
N THR A 60 16.40 2.03 -13.29
CA THR A 60 17.86 1.82 -13.18
C THR A 60 18.16 0.43 -12.61
N ALA A 61 19.19 -0.25 -13.13
CA ALA A 61 19.50 -1.62 -12.68
C ALA A 61 19.83 -1.72 -11.17
N LYS A 62 20.51 -0.72 -10.61
CA LYS A 62 20.78 -0.63 -9.16
C LYS A 62 19.57 -0.17 -8.35
N GLY A 63 18.75 0.75 -8.90
CA GLY A 63 17.55 1.27 -8.23
C GLY A 63 16.35 0.33 -8.25
N ALA A 64 16.26 -0.60 -9.20
CA ALA A 64 15.18 -1.59 -9.28
C ALA A 64 15.10 -2.48 -8.04
N ARG A 65 16.26 -2.92 -7.51
CA ARG A 65 16.31 -3.70 -6.26
C ARG A 65 15.82 -2.88 -5.06
N GLN A 66 16.22 -1.61 -4.98
CA GLN A 66 15.78 -0.72 -3.91
C GLN A 66 14.28 -0.40 -4.01
N ALA A 67 13.77 -0.18 -5.22
CA ALA A 67 12.37 0.06 -5.49
C ALA A 67 11.50 -1.15 -5.11
N ASN A 68 11.94 -2.38 -5.40
CA ASN A 68 11.25 -3.60 -4.95
C ASN A 68 11.24 -3.73 -3.42
N ILE A 69 12.34 -3.42 -2.74
CA ILE A 69 12.39 -3.42 -1.27
C ILE A 69 11.41 -2.38 -0.71
N MET A 70 11.36 -1.18 -1.30
CA MET A 70 10.43 -0.14 -0.89
C MET A 70 8.96 -0.54 -1.15
N ALA A 71 8.67 -1.16 -2.30
CA ALA A 71 7.34 -1.67 -2.61
C ALA A 71 6.90 -2.76 -1.63
N THR A 72 7.82 -3.68 -1.30
CA THR A 72 7.55 -4.74 -0.32
C THR A 72 7.29 -4.16 1.06
N LEU A 73 8.08 -3.20 1.53
CA LEU A 73 7.87 -2.52 2.81
C LEU A 73 6.52 -1.80 2.87
N ALA A 74 6.17 -1.07 1.82
CA ALA A 74 4.88 -0.38 1.73
C ALA A 74 3.70 -1.35 1.70
N CYS A 75 3.80 -2.45 0.93
CA CYS A 75 2.77 -3.48 0.90
C CYS A 75 2.63 -4.16 2.26
N SER A 76 3.73 -4.56 2.90
CA SER A 76 3.70 -5.20 4.23
C SER A 76 3.13 -4.28 5.31
N ALA A 77 3.44 -2.98 5.27
CA ALA A 77 2.84 -1.99 6.18
C ALA A 77 1.32 -1.95 5.98
N VAL A 78 0.86 -1.80 4.74
CA VAL A 78 -0.57 -1.70 4.46
C VAL A 78 -1.31 -3.01 4.74
N VAL A 79 -0.72 -4.17 4.46
CA VAL A 79 -1.29 -5.46 4.85
C VAL A 79 -1.42 -5.56 6.37
N SER A 80 -0.40 -5.14 7.13
CA SER A 80 -0.47 -5.10 8.60
C SER A 80 -1.61 -4.21 9.09
N PHE A 81 -1.81 -3.05 8.44
CA PHE A 81 -2.92 -2.15 8.73
C PHE A 81 -4.29 -2.76 8.38
N GLN A 82 -4.42 -3.44 7.25
CA GLN A 82 -5.68 -4.09 6.88
C GLN A 82 -6.02 -5.24 7.84
N ILE A 83 -5.04 -6.07 8.22
CA ILE A 83 -5.24 -7.14 9.21
C ILE A 83 -5.64 -6.55 10.56
N MET A 84 -5.01 -5.45 10.99
CA MET A 84 -5.40 -4.73 12.20
C MET A 84 -6.86 -4.29 12.15
N MET A 85 -7.29 -3.67 11.05
CA MET A 85 -8.66 -3.19 10.88
C MET A 85 -9.68 -4.33 10.90
N ILE A 86 -9.37 -5.45 10.27
CA ILE A 86 -10.21 -6.66 10.30
C ILE A 86 -10.33 -7.21 11.74
N LEU A 87 -9.24 -7.24 12.50
CA LEU A 87 -9.27 -7.74 13.88
C LEU A 87 -10.03 -6.81 14.83
N ILE A 88 -9.81 -5.49 14.75
CA ILE A 88 -10.44 -4.51 15.64
C ILE A 88 -11.92 -4.31 15.28
N ILE A 89 -12.25 -4.12 14.01
CA ILE A 89 -13.61 -3.78 13.57
C ILE A 89 -14.42 -5.04 13.24
N GLY A 90 -13.82 -6.00 12.55
CA GLY A 90 -14.51 -7.22 12.12
C GLY A 90 -14.68 -8.27 13.22
N ASN A 91 -13.82 -8.28 14.24
CA ASN A 91 -13.83 -9.29 15.30
C ASN A 91 -13.79 -8.73 16.73
N SER A 92 -13.91 -7.39 16.92
CA SER A 92 -13.82 -6.70 18.22
C SER A 92 -12.61 -7.10 19.07
N ASN A 93 -11.53 -7.57 18.44
CA ASN A 93 -10.36 -8.09 19.12
C ASN A 93 -9.30 -6.99 19.25
N TRP A 94 -9.10 -6.53 20.48
CA TRP A 94 -8.13 -5.49 20.83
C TRP A 94 -6.68 -5.89 20.58
N LEU A 95 -6.36 -7.19 20.44
CA LEU A 95 -5.04 -7.66 20.02
C LEU A 95 -4.64 -7.11 18.65
N GLY A 96 -5.61 -6.69 17.81
CA GLY A 96 -5.33 -6.00 16.57
C GLY A 96 -4.45 -4.75 16.75
N LEU A 97 -4.53 -4.06 17.89
CA LEU A 97 -3.68 -2.89 18.18
C LEU A 97 -2.18 -3.20 18.20
N LEU A 98 -1.79 -4.46 18.46
CA LEU A 98 -0.38 -4.86 18.39
C LEU A 98 0.19 -4.72 16.97
N LEU A 99 -0.65 -4.84 15.94
CA LEU A 99 -0.27 -4.65 14.53
C LEU A 99 -0.06 -3.17 14.16
N LEU A 100 -0.41 -2.23 15.05
CA LEU A 100 -0.04 -0.82 14.89
C LEU A 100 1.48 -0.64 14.91
N VAL A 101 2.19 -1.41 15.75
CA VAL A 101 3.65 -1.35 15.89
C VAL A 101 4.36 -1.70 14.57
N PRO A 102 4.12 -2.86 13.93
CA PRO A 102 4.72 -3.16 12.63
C PRO A 102 4.24 -2.22 11.53
N PHE A 103 3.00 -1.71 11.58
CA PHE A 103 2.54 -0.69 10.63
C PHE A 103 3.40 0.58 10.68
N ILE A 104 3.58 1.14 11.88
CA ILE A 104 4.38 2.37 12.08
C ILE A 104 5.85 2.09 11.75
N ALA A 105 6.42 0.97 12.21
CA ALA A 105 7.82 0.64 11.97
C ALA A 105 8.12 0.45 10.47
N LEU A 106 7.30 -0.32 9.75
CA LEU A 106 7.45 -0.55 8.32
C LEU A 106 7.19 0.73 7.51
N GLY A 107 6.21 1.53 7.91
CA GLY A 107 5.93 2.85 7.32
C GLY A 107 7.09 3.83 7.50
N ALA A 108 7.68 3.89 8.70
CA ALA A 108 8.84 4.72 8.98
C ALA A 108 10.07 4.28 8.17
N LEU A 109 10.34 2.96 8.10
CA LEU A 109 11.42 2.41 7.28
C LEU A 109 11.24 2.71 5.78
N PHE A 110 9.99 2.62 5.29
CA PHE A 110 9.64 3.03 3.94
C PHE A 110 9.93 4.53 3.72
N GLY A 111 9.49 5.39 4.65
CA GLY A 111 9.73 6.83 4.58
C GLY A 111 11.22 7.20 4.59
N VAL A 112 12.02 6.53 5.42
CA VAL A 112 13.48 6.72 5.45
C VAL A 112 14.12 6.29 4.12
N LYS A 113 13.76 5.11 3.59
CA LYS A 113 14.26 4.67 2.28
C LYS A 113 13.81 5.57 1.14
N TRP A 114 12.58 6.09 1.21
CA TRP A 114 12.07 7.06 0.26
C TRP A 114 12.91 8.33 0.28
N PHE A 115 13.16 8.88 1.47
CA PHE A 115 13.97 10.07 1.60
C PHE A 115 15.40 9.85 1.09
N GLN A 116 16.01 8.70 1.40
CA GLN A 116 17.39 8.36 1.00
C GLN A 116 17.55 8.05 -0.49
N ASN A 117 16.57 7.43 -1.14
CA ASN A 117 16.73 6.99 -2.54
C ASN A 117 16.07 7.95 -3.54
N ILE A 118 15.11 8.77 -3.10
CA ILE A 118 14.34 9.66 -3.97
C ILE A 118 14.57 11.15 -3.66
N VAL A 119 14.62 11.56 -2.39
CA VAL A 119 14.72 13.00 -2.04
C VAL A 119 16.17 13.46 -1.95
N LYS A 120 17.04 12.68 -1.30
CA LYS A 120 18.48 12.87 -1.23
C LYS A 120 19.20 11.59 -1.66
N PRO A 121 19.19 11.26 -2.96
CA PRO A 121 19.97 10.14 -3.47
C PRO A 121 21.43 10.38 -3.08
N LYS A 122 21.99 9.47 -2.28
CA LYS A 122 23.43 9.47 -1.99
C LYS A 122 24.16 9.17 -3.29
N GLY A 123 24.66 10.21 -3.95
CA GLY A 123 25.67 10.14 -5.01
C GLY A 123 27.03 9.84 -4.41
#